data_AF-M3HRR7-F1
#
_entry.id   AF-M3HRR7-F1
#
_cell.length_a   1.000
_cell.length_b   1.000
_cell.length_c   1.000
_cell.angle_alpha   90.00
_cell.angle_beta   90.00
_cell.angle_gamma   90.00
#
_symmetry.space_group_name_H-M   'P 1'
#
loop_
_entity.id
_entity.type
_entity.pdbx_description
1 polymer ?
#
loop_
_entity_poly.entity_id
_entity_poly.type
_entity_poly.pdbx_seq_one_letter_code
_entity_poly.pdbx_strand_id
1 'polypeptide(L)'
;MEDVSFGMEYAEKMAELDIGQTVIVLDKSVLAVEAVEGTDSAIRRGGSFAKKRKATVCKSSKPDQDHRFDLPTVGENTLRIMHENNCETLALRMGETIIVHPKEFINLAEKLKINILSIGSGNLTKINSTIQKIR
;
A
#
# COMPACT_ATOMS: atom_id res chain seq x y z
N MET A 1 -11.23 -4.32 6.31
CA MET A 1 -11.29 -5.12 5.06
C MET A 1 -12.04 -4.40 3.95
N GLU A 2 -13.15 -3.72 4.27
CA GLU A 2 -13.91 -2.96 3.27
C GLU A 2 -13.08 -1.86 2.59
N ASP A 3 -12.32 -1.08 3.36
CA ASP A 3 -11.41 -0.05 2.84
C ASP A 3 -10.31 -0.62 1.94
N VAL A 4 -9.82 -1.83 2.24
CA VAL A 4 -8.81 -2.49 1.40
C VAL A 4 -9.40 -2.83 0.04
N SER A 5 -10.58 -3.46 0.01
CA SER A 5 -11.22 -3.85 -1.25
C SER A 5 -11.57 -2.62 -2.08
N PHE A 6 -12.17 -1.61 -1.43
CA PHE A 6 -12.49 -0.33 -2.05
C PHE A 6 -11.24 0.38 -2.57
N GLY A 7 -10.21 0.57 -1.74
CA GLY A 7 -9.01 1.30 -2.14
C GLY A 7 -8.19 0.60 -3.22
N MET A 8 -8.14 -0.74 -3.22
CA MET A 8 -7.46 -1.51 -4.27
C MET A 8 -8.16 -1.36 -5.62
N GLU A 9 -9.51 -1.41 -5.65
CA GLU A 9 -10.27 -1.14 -6.89
C GLU A 9 -9.91 0.22 -7.50
N TYR A 10 -9.79 1.27 -6.67
CA TYR A 10 -9.38 2.59 -7.16
C TYR A 10 -7.90 2.65 -7.53
N ALA A 11 -7.01 2.02 -6.77
CA ALA A 11 -5.58 1.97 -7.10
C ALA A 11 -5.33 1.30 -8.46
N GLU A 12 -6.07 0.25 -8.79
CA GLU A 12 -6.04 -0.42 -10.09
C GLU A 12 -6.48 0.52 -11.22
N LYS A 13 -7.64 1.17 -11.07
CA LYS A 13 -8.13 2.14 -12.06
C LYS A 13 -7.17 3.30 -12.27
N MET A 14 -6.52 3.79 -11.21
CA MET A 14 -5.55 4.88 -11.33
C MET A 14 -4.26 4.45 -12.03
N ALA A 15 -3.85 3.20 -11.83
CA ALA A 15 -2.71 2.61 -12.52
C ALA A 15 -3.03 2.35 -14.00
N GLU A 16 -4.26 1.92 -14.34
CA GLU A 16 -4.76 1.79 -15.72
C GLU A 16 -4.75 3.11 -16.49
N LEU A 17 -5.08 4.22 -15.81
CA LEU A 17 -5.05 5.56 -16.40
C LEU A 17 -3.65 6.17 -16.49
N ASP A 18 -2.61 5.46 -16.01
CA ASP A 18 -1.24 5.94 -15.97
C ASP A 18 -1.03 7.23 -15.14
N ILE A 19 -1.92 7.48 -14.16
CA ILE A 19 -1.84 8.67 -13.30
C ILE A 19 -0.94 8.40 -12.10
N GLY A 20 -1.13 7.25 -11.44
CA GLY A 20 -0.38 6.84 -10.26
C GLY A 20 -0.87 5.50 -9.73
N GLN A 21 -0.17 4.97 -8.73
CA GLN A 21 -0.33 3.58 -8.31
C GLN A 21 -0.89 3.42 -6.90
N THR A 22 -0.89 4.50 -6.12
CA THR A 22 -1.27 4.48 -4.71
C THR A 22 -2.51 5.32 -4.43
N VAL A 23 -3.42 4.79 -3.63
CA VAL A 23 -4.60 5.48 -3.12
C VAL A 23 -4.64 5.36 -1.59
N ILE A 24 -4.95 6.46 -0.92
CA ILE A 24 -5.15 6.50 0.53
C ILE A 24 -6.65 6.63 0.77
N VAL A 25 -7.22 5.67 1.51
CA VAL A 25 -8.65 5.59 1.78
C VAL A 25 -8.95 5.44 3.25
N LEU A 26 -10.14 5.87 3.64
CA LEU A 26 -10.65 5.74 5.00
C LEU A 26 -12.18 5.80 4.98
N ASP A 27 -12.85 4.80 5.55
CA ASP A 27 -14.32 4.63 5.50
C ASP A 27 -14.89 4.79 4.09
N LYS A 28 -14.33 4.05 3.11
CA LYS A 28 -14.70 4.09 1.70
C LYS A 28 -14.68 5.50 1.08
N SER A 29 -13.88 6.40 1.63
CA SER A 29 -13.63 7.71 1.07
C SER A 29 -12.18 7.80 0.60
N VAL A 30 -11.95 8.21 -0.64
CA VAL A 30 -10.61 8.48 -1.16
C VAL A 30 -10.11 9.81 -0.57
N LEU A 31 -9.05 9.74 0.22
CA LEU A 31 -8.42 10.90 0.85
C LEU A 31 -7.33 11.51 -0.02
N ALA A 32 -6.57 10.65 -0.72
CA ALA A 32 -5.56 11.07 -1.69
C ALA A 32 -5.34 9.98 -2.74
N VAL A 33 -4.98 10.42 -3.93
CA VAL A 33 -4.48 9.59 -5.04
C VAL A 33 -3.08 10.10 -5.36
N GLU A 34 -2.12 9.19 -5.46
CA GLU A 34 -0.78 9.48 -5.96
C GLU A 34 -0.85 9.91 -7.43
N ALA A 35 -0.09 10.93 -7.78
CA ALA A 35 0.25 11.24 -9.15
C ALA A 35 1.77 11.51 -9.24
N VAL A 36 2.17 12.59 -9.93
CA VAL A 36 3.57 12.97 -10.14
C VAL A 36 4.34 13.29 -8.85
N GLU A 37 3.66 13.53 -7.73
CA GLU A 37 4.31 13.83 -6.44
C GLU A 37 4.94 12.61 -5.76
N GLY A 38 4.58 11.40 -6.20
CA GLY A 38 5.05 10.13 -5.67
C GLY A 38 4.36 9.67 -4.38
N THR A 39 4.50 8.37 -4.12
CA THR A 39 3.84 7.62 -3.04
C THR A 39 4.00 8.28 -1.67
N ASP A 40 5.22 8.68 -1.32
CA ASP A 40 5.55 9.24 -0.01
C ASP A 40 4.81 10.57 0.26
N SER A 41 4.68 11.42 -0.76
CA SER A 41 3.95 12.69 -0.67
C SER A 41 2.44 12.45 -0.58
N ALA A 42 1.93 11.48 -1.34
CA ALA A 42 0.53 11.08 -1.31
C ALA A 42 0.13 10.52 0.06
N ILE A 43 0.96 9.69 0.70
CA ILE A 43 0.70 9.15 2.04
C ILE A 43 0.64 10.28 3.08
N ARG A 44 1.59 11.22 3.05
CA ARG A 44 1.56 12.38 3.96
C ARG A 44 0.28 13.19 3.80
N ARG A 45 -0.10 13.49 2.55
CA ARG A 45 -1.30 14.24 2.22
C ARG A 45 -2.57 13.51 2.69
N GLY A 46 -2.78 12.26 2.25
CA GLY A 46 -3.97 11.47 2.61
C GLY A 46 -4.06 11.18 4.10
N GLY A 47 -2.94 10.82 4.72
CA GLY A 47 -2.85 10.54 6.14
C GLY A 47 -3.15 11.73 7.04
N SER A 48 -2.78 12.95 6.63
CA SER A 48 -3.12 14.19 7.33
C SER A 48 -4.63 14.40 7.48
N PHE A 49 -5.44 13.86 6.55
CA PHE A 49 -6.90 13.95 6.60
C PHE A 49 -7.55 12.91 7.51
N ALA A 50 -6.83 11.86 7.93
CA ALA A 50 -7.36 10.80 8.79
C ALA A 50 -7.63 11.26 10.24
N LYS A 51 -7.07 12.41 10.65
CA LYS A 51 -7.22 13.02 11.99
C LYS A 51 -6.89 12.02 13.11
N LYS A 52 -7.92 11.54 13.84
CA LYS A 52 -7.78 10.58 14.96
C LYS A 52 -7.93 9.12 14.53
N ARG A 53 -8.36 8.87 13.29
CA ARG A 53 -8.48 7.53 12.72
C ARG A 53 -7.21 7.15 11.98
N LYS A 54 -7.18 5.92 11.48
CA LYS A 54 -6.04 5.39 10.75
C LYS A 54 -6.44 4.96 9.34
N ALA A 55 -5.81 5.56 8.34
CA ALA A 55 -6.12 5.31 6.94
C ALA A 55 -5.46 4.02 6.42
N THR A 56 -6.02 3.52 5.33
CA THR A 56 -5.48 2.41 4.54
C THR A 56 -4.77 2.97 3.31
N VAL A 57 -3.56 2.50 3.06
CA VAL A 57 -2.78 2.78 1.85
C VAL A 57 -2.89 1.57 0.93
N CYS A 58 -3.41 1.75 -0.27
CA CYS A 58 -3.57 0.69 -1.28
C CYS A 58 -2.67 1.00 -2.46
N LYS A 59 -1.82 0.05 -2.86
CA LYS A 59 -0.90 0.21 -3.99
C LYS A 59 -1.03 -0.95 -4.98
N SER A 60 -1.22 -0.61 -6.25
CA SER A 60 -1.32 -1.55 -7.37
C SER A 60 -0.14 -1.38 -8.34
N SER A 61 0.05 -2.30 -9.28
CA SER A 61 0.94 -2.09 -10.44
C SER A 61 0.13 -1.69 -11.68
N LYS A 62 0.83 -1.19 -12.70
CA LYS A 62 0.21 -0.93 -14.01
C LYS A 62 -0.01 -2.26 -14.73
N PRO A 63 -1.11 -2.44 -15.50
CA PRO A 63 -1.40 -3.69 -16.20
C PRO A 63 -0.31 -4.11 -17.20
N ASP A 64 0.26 -3.14 -17.91
CA ASP A 64 1.28 -3.36 -18.96
C ASP A 64 2.70 -3.08 -18.47
N GLN A 65 2.94 -3.12 -17.15
CA GLN A 65 4.26 -2.83 -16.61
C GLN A 65 5.23 -3.96 -16.98
N ASP A 66 6.36 -3.63 -17.61
CA ASP A 66 7.42 -4.61 -17.82
C ASP A 66 8.04 -4.98 -16.47
N HIS A 67 7.58 -6.10 -15.91
CA HIS A 67 8.00 -6.62 -14.61
C HIS A 67 9.51 -6.83 -14.47
N ARG A 68 10.28 -6.84 -15.58
CA ARG A 68 11.74 -6.98 -15.55
C ARG A 68 12.45 -5.69 -15.21
N PHE A 69 11.81 -4.54 -15.44
CA PHE A 69 12.45 -3.23 -15.35
C PHE A 69 11.76 -2.29 -14.38
N ASP A 70 10.47 -2.47 -14.12
CA ASP A 70 9.71 -1.54 -13.31
C ASP A 70 8.64 -2.33 -12.52
N LEU A 71 8.86 -2.49 -11.22
CA LEU A 71 7.85 -3.00 -10.30
C LEU A 71 7.64 -1.96 -9.20
N PRO A 72 6.39 -1.74 -8.76
CA PRO A 72 6.12 -0.91 -7.60
C PRO A 72 6.96 -1.39 -6.43
N THR A 73 7.56 -0.45 -5.70
CA THR A 73 8.46 -0.78 -4.61
C THR A 73 7.97 -0.14 -3.31
N VAL A 74 8.10 -0.89 -2.21
CA VAL A 74 7.90 -0.41 -0.84
C VAL A 74 9.05 -0.84 0.05
N GLY A 75 9.34 -0.05 1.08
CA GLY A 75 10.42 -0.34 2.03
C GLY A 75 10.18 0.28 3.40
N GLU A 76 11.17 0.21 4.28
CA GLU A 76 11.06 0.73 5.65
C GLU A 76 10.64 2.21 5.70
N ASN A 77 11.11 3.02 4.75
CA ASN A 77 10.74 4.43 4.66
C ASN A 77 9.23 4.63 4.49
N THR A 78 8.59 3.83 3.63
CA THR A 78 7.14 3.83 3.44
C THR A 78 6.41 3.57 4.76
N LEU A 79 6.88 2.59 5.55
CA LEU A 79 6.29 2.26 6.85
C LEU A 79 6.45 3.40 7.87
N ARG A 80 7.61 4.05 7.91
CA ARG A 80 7.85 5.21 8.80
C ARG A 80 6.90 6.35 8.46
N ILE A 81 6.78 6.69 7.18
CA ILE A 81 5.88 7.73 6.72
C ILE A 81 4.42 7.39 7.05
N MET A 82 3.99 6.14 6.81
CA MET A 82 2.66 5.69 7.18
C MET A 82 2.39 5.87 8.68
N HIS A 83 3.32 5.45 9.54
CA HIS A 83 3.18 5.55 10.97
C HIS A 83 3.06 7.00 11.44
N GLU A 84 3.91 7.88 10.91
CA GLU A 84 3.92 9.32 11.22
C GLU A 84 2.65 10.04 10.74
N ASN A 85 1.98 9.52 9.71
CA ASN A 85 0.84 10.16 9.05
C ASN A 85 -0.48 9.41 9.27
N ASN A 86 -0.65 8.71 10.39
CA ASN A 86 -1.90 8.06 10.74
C ASN A 86 -2.41 7.05 9.68
N CYS A 87 -1.52 6.24 9.12
CA CYS A 87 -1.89 5.07 8.32
C CYS A 87 -1.54 3.79 9.10
N GLU A 88 -2.42 2.79 9.07
CA GLU A 88 -2.21 1.52 9.80
C GLU A 88 -2.27 0.27 8.94
N THR A 89 -2.66 0.39 7.67
CA THR A 89 -2.77 -0.75 6.76
C THR A 89 -2.14 -0.41 5.42
N LEU A 90 -1.24 -1.28 4.95
CA LEU A 90 -0.70 -1.28 3.60
C LEU A 90 -1.27 -2.49 2.85
N ALA A 91 -2.05 -2.25 1.81
CA ALA A 91 -2.56 -3.26 0.91
C ALA A 91 -1.76 -3.22 -0.41
N LEU A 92 -1.25 -4.38 -0.81
CA LEU A 92 -0.42 -4.57 -1.99
C LEU A 92 -1.03 -5.66 -2.87
N ARG A 93 -0.83 -5.54 -4.18
CA ARG A 93 -1.19 -6.59 -5.12
C ARG A 93 -0.18 -7.74 -5.08
N MET A 94 -0.68 -8.97 -5.05
CA MET A 94 0.14 -10.17 -4.90
C MET A 94 1.05 -10.37 -6.11
N GLY A 95 2.35 -10.52 -5.87
CA GLY A 95 3.33 -10.78 -6.94
C GLY A 95 3.71 -9.55 -7.77
N GLU A 96 3.16 -8.38 -7.45
CA GLU A 96 3.27 -7.15 -8.25
C GLU A 96 3.91 -6.01 -7.46
N THR A 97 4.62 -6.29 -6.36
CA THR A 97 5.33 -5.26 -5.58
C THR A 97 6.62 -5.83 -5.00
N ILE A 98 7.73 -5.11 -5.19
CA ILE A 98 9.02 -5.41 -4.55
C ILE A 98 8.99 -4.87 -3.12
N ILE A 99 9.31 -5.74 -2.16
CA ILE A 99 9.57 -5.35 -0.78
C ILE A 99 11.08 -5.29 -0.56
N VAL A 100 11.59 -4.09 -0.32
CA VAL A 100 13.01 -3.85 -0.02
C VAL A 100 13.31 -4.36 1.38
N HIS A 101 14.35 -5.19 1.52
CA HIS A 101 14.79 -5.78 2.80
C HIS A 101 13.61 -6.42 3.57
N PRO A 102 13.02 -7.51 3.05
CA PRO A 102 11.72 -8.01 3.52
C PRO A 102 11.70 -8.39 5.00
N LYS A 103 12.82 -8.87 5.56
CA LYS A 103 12.90 -9.22 6.97
C LYS A 103 12.81 -7.98 7.86
N GLU A 104 13.59 -6.96 7.54
CA GLU A 104 13.62 -5.66 8.22
C GLU A 104 12.27 -4.95 8.08
N PHE A 105 11.69 -4.97 6.87
CA PHE A 105 10.38 -4.44 6.57
C PHE A 105 9.28 -5.05 7.46
N ILE A 106 9.22 -6.39 7.54
CA ILE A 106 8.21 -7.08 8.35
C ILE A 106 8.41 -6.79 9.84
N ASN A 107 9.65 -6.86 10.35
CA ASN A 107 9.96 -6.54 11.73
C ASN A 107 9.55 -5.11 12.10
N LEU A 108 9.80 -4.16 11.20
CA LEU A 108 9.40 -2.76 11.40
C LEU A 108 7.89 -2.60 11.36
N ALA A 109 7.19 -3.26 10.43
CA ALA A 109 5.74 -3.23 10.34
C ALA A 109 5.08 -3.72 11.63
N GLU A 110 5.57 -4.83 12.20
CA GLU A 110 5.11 -5.34 13.49
C GLU A 110 5.35 -4.34 14.63
N LYS A 111 6.56 -3.77 14.71
CA LYS A 111 6.91 -2.76 15.73
C LYS A 111 6.02 -1.51 15.64
N LEU A 112 5.72 -1.05 14.43
CA LEU A 112 4.89 0.12 14.15
C LEU A 112 3.38 -0.19 14.17
N LYS A 113 3.00 -1.45 14.38
CA LYS A 113 1.61 -1.96 14.34
C LYS A 113 0.91 -1.66 13.00
N ILE A 114 1.64 -1.73 11.89
CA ILE A 114 1.11 -1.58 10.55
C ILE A 114 0.75 -2.98 10.01
N ASN A 115 -0.48 -3.16 9.56
CA ASN A 115 -0.90 -4.38 8.87
C ASN A 115 -0.41 -4.37 7.42
N ILE A 116 0.24 -5.44 6.98
CA ILE A 116 0.61 -5.63 5.58
C ILE A 116 -0.29 -6.71 4.99
N LEU A 117 -1.06 -6.36 3.98
CA LEU A 117 -2.02 -7.23 3.33
C LEU A 117 -1.66 -7.39 1.85
N SER A 118 -1.69 -8.62 1.37
CA SER A 118 -1.57 -8.97 -0.04
C SER A 118 -2.95 -9.34 -0.58
N ILE A 119 -3.34 -8.80 -1.74
CA ILE A 119 -4.57 -9.13 -2.44
C ILE A 119 -4.25 -9.80 -3.77
N GLY A 120 -4.81 -10.98 -4.00
CA GLY A 120 -4.82 -11.68 -5.30
C GLY A 120 -6.25 -11.89 -5.79
N SER A 121 -6.44 -12.72 -6.83
CA SER A 121 -7.73 -13.05 -7.46
C SER A 121 -8.75 -13.68 -6.50
N GLY A 122 -9.34 -12.87 -5.62
CA GLY A 122 -10.34 -13.25 -4.61
C GLY A 122 -9.80 -13.61 -3.22
N ASN A 123 -8.48 -13.56 -2.97
CA ASN A 123 -7.89 -13.96 -1.70
C ASN A 123 -7.13 -12.79 -1.04
N LEU A 124 -7.46 -12.51 0.23
CA LEU A 124 -6.75 -11.55 1.10
C LEU A 124 -5.84 -12.31 2.05
N THR A 125 -4.53 -12.05 2.01
CA THR A 125 -3.53 -12.70 2.86
C THR A 125 -2.80 -11.67 3.69
N LYS A 126 -2.78 -11.82 5.02
CA LYS A 126 -1.95 -10.98 5.90
C LYS A 126 -0.51 -11.48 5.88
N ILE A 127 0.43 -10.58 5.59
CA ILE A 127 1.86 -10.91 5.45
C ILE A 127 2.55 -10.90 6.83
N ASN A 128 2.29 -9.89 7.67
CA ASN A 128 3.00 -9.69 8.95
C ASN A 128 2.41 -10.47 10.14
N SER A 129 2.03 -11.72 9.90
CA SER A 129 1.70 -12.70 10.96
C SER A 129 2.05 -14.13 10.56
N THR A 130 2.67 -14.34 9.40
CA THR A 130 3.03 -15.68 8.93
C THR A 130 4.36 -15.59 8.19
N ILE A 131 5.43 -16.04 8.86
CA ILE A 131 6.78 -16.22 8.31
C ILE A 131 6.80 -17.20 7.09
N GLN A 132 5.66 -17.75 6.68
CA GLN A 132 5.62 -18.74 5.60
C GLN A 132 5.35 -18.08 4.24
N LYS A 133 6.41 -18.05 3.44
CA LYS A 133 6.46 -17.89 1.98
C LYS A 133 6.36 -16.45 1.46
N ILE A 134 7.42 -15.69 1.73
CA ILE A 134 7.89 -14.69 0.78
C ILE A 134 8.90 -15.45 -0.12
N ARG A 135 8.49 -15.76 -1.35
CA ARG A 135 9.38 -16.18 -2.45
C ARG A 135 9.33 -15.10 -3.51
#